data_AF-A0A0J8VJU9-F1
#
_entry.id   AF-A0A0J8VJU9-F1
#
_cell.length_a   1.000
_cell.length_b   1.000
_cell.length_c   1.000
_cell.angle_alpha   90.00
_cell.angle_beta   90.00
_cell.angle_gamma   90.00
#
_symmetry.space_group_name_H-M   'P 1'
#
loop_
_entity.id
_entity.type
_entity.pdbx_description
1 polymer ?
#
loop_
_entity_poly.entity_id
_entity_poly.type
_entity_poly.pdbx_seq_one_letter_code
_entity_poly.pdbx_strand_id
1 'polypeptide(L)'
;MFLEHLEQTGQKVSGNAVFLTGTPQVLPHALLHNLKHNKVLHERNFLVTIKTSEIPYVDEAKRIVSEVLENGFFRITIHYGFKEEPDVPHSLKQAFSVLDLEYDLMNISFFVSR
;
A
#
# COMPACT_ATOMS: atom_id res chain seq x y z
N MET A 1 -14.51 11.66 -1.87
CA MET A 1 -14.61 12.47 -3.11
C MET A 1 -14.02 11.81 -4.38
N PHE A 2 -12.78 11.31 -4.42
CA PHE A 2 -12.23 10.60 -5.62
C PHE A 2 -12.17 9.07 -5.49
N LEU A 3 -11.92 8.52 -4.30
CA LEU A 3 -11.97 7.06 -4.05
C LEU A 3 -13.38 6.49 -4.23
N GLU A 4 -14.42 7.27 -3.91
CA GLU A 4 -15.83 6.92 -4.14
C GLU A 4 -16.12 6.63 -5.62
N HIS A 5 -15.49 7.37 -6.54
CA HIS A 5 -15.68 7.16 -7.97
C HIS A 5 -15.03 5.86 -8.45
N LEU A 6 -13.95 5.40 -7.80
CA LEU A 6 -13.26 4.17 -8.21
C LEU A 6 -14.09 2.92 -7.95
N GLU A 7 -14.93 2.90 -6.92
CA GLU A 7 -15.80 1.75 -6.64
C GLU A 7 -16.79 1.47 -7.78
N GLN A 8 -17.12 2.47 -8.59
CA GLN A 8 -18.05 2.32 -9.72
C GLN A 8 -17.34 1.86 -11.01
N THR A 9 -16.00 1.77 -11.02
CA THR A 9 -15.20 1.64 -12.25
C THR A 9 -14.76 0.21 -12.60
N GLY A 10 -15.10 -0.80 -11.78
CA GLY A 10 -14.66 -2.17 -12.04
C GLY A 10 -15.33 -3.23 -11.16
N GLN A 11 -15.07 -4.49 -11.48
CA GLN A 11 -15.47 -5.63 -10.67
C GLN A 11 -14.66 -5.65 -9.37
N LYS A 12 -15.35 -5.75 -8.22
CA LYS A 12 -14.69 -5.97 -6.93
C LYS A 12 -14.37 -7.46 -6.76
N VAL A 13 -13.14 -7.79 -6.41
CA VAL A 13 -12.67 -9.17 -6.17
C VAL A 13 -12.13 -9.31 -4.76
N SER A 14 -12.26 -10.49 -4.18
CA SER A 14 -11.71 -10.80 -2.87
C SER A 14 -10.18 -10.69 -2.85
N GLY A 15 -9.63 -10.34 -1.68
CA GLY A 15 -8.19 -10.35 -1.43
C GLY A 15 -7.57 -8.96 -1.31
N ASN A 16 -6.23 -8.94 -1.31
CA ASN A 16 -5.43 -7.78 -0.99
C ASN A 16 -4.57 -7.36 -2.19
N ALA A 17 -4.52 -6.08 -2.49
CA ALA A 17 -3.59 -5.53 -3.47
C ALA A 17 -2.70 -4.47 -2.86
N VAL A 18 -1.39 -4.57 -3.11
CA VAL A 18 -0.39 -3.60 -2.72
C VAL A 18 0.06 -2.82 -3.95
N PHE A 19 -0.12 -1.50 -3.92
CA PHE A 19 0.31 -0.59 -4.96
C PHE A 19 1.44 0.28 -4.42
N LEU A 20 2.66 0.08 -4.93
CA LEU A 20 3.79 0.93 -4.56
C LEU A 20 3.69 2.30 -5.26
N THR A 21 3.92 3.39 -4.52
CA THR A 21 3.96 4.75 -5.04
C THR A 21 5.05 5.59 -4.39
N GLY A 22 5.75 6.38 -5.20
CA GLY A 22 6.69 7.39 -4.71
C GLY A 22 6.01 8.63 -4.12
N THR A 23 4.73 8.84 -4.41
CA THR A 23 3.97 10.02 -4.00
C THR A 23 2.77 9.61 -3.13
N PRO A 24 2.84 9.73 -1.79
CA PRO A 24 1.84 9.14 -0.88
C PRO A 24 0.45 9.78 -0.97
N GLN A 25 0.34 11.04 -1.41
CA GLN A 25 -0.93 11.76 -1.52
C GLN A 25 -1.64 11.59 -2.87
N VAL A 26 -1.01 10.92 -3.83
CA VAL A 26 -1.54 10.73 -5.19
C VAL A 26 -1.83 9.25 -5.41
N LEU A 27 -2.89 8.94 -6.15
CA LEU A 27 -3.18 7.56 -6.52
C LEU A 27 -2.01 6.97 -7.32
N PRO A 28 -1.55 5.76 -6.98
CA PRO A 28 -0.50 5.10 -7.73
C PRO A 28 -0.91 4.92 -9.19
N HIS A 29 0.01 5.18 -10.12
CA HIS A 29 -0.23 4.97 -11.54
C HIS A 29 -0.58 3.49 -11.84
N ALA A 30 0.03 2.57 -11.08
CA ALA A 30 -0.26 1.15 -11.16
C ALA A 30 -1.72 0.79 -10.83
N LEU A 31 -2.37 1.50 -9.90
CA LEU A 31 -3.80 1.33 -9.61
C LEU A 31 -4.66 1.76 -10.80
N LEU A 32 -4.37 2.94 -11.37
CA LEU A 32 -5.09 3.47 -12.53
C LEU A 32 -4.93 2.55 -13.74
N HIS A 33 -3.72 2.03 -13.98
CA HIS A 33 -3.46 1.04 -15.02
C HIS A 33 -4.22 -0.27 -14.77
N ASN A 34 -4.23 -0.78 -13.54
CA ASN A 34 -4.98 -1.99 -13.20
C ASN A 34 -6.49 -1.80 -13.46
N LEU A 35 -7.06 -0.66 -13.07
CA LEU A 35 -8.47 -0.36 -13.37
C LEU A 35 -8.73 -0.20 -14.88
N LYS A 36 -7.82 0.45 -15.62
CA LYS A 36 -7.96 0.65 -17.06
C LYS A 36 -7.94 -0.68 -17.85
N HIS A 37 -7.07 -1.60 -17.47
CA HIS A 37 -6.82 -2.82 -18.23
C HIS A 37 -7.58 -4.04 -17.68
N ASN A 38 -7.51 -4.28 -16.38
CA ASN A 38 -8.14 -5.43 -15.74
C ASN A 38 -9.56 -5.13 -15.29
N LYS A 39 -9.91 -3.85 -15.07
CA LYS A 39 -11.22 -3.43 -14.52
C LYS A 39 -11.55 -4.13 -13.20
N VAL A 40 -10.52 -4.36 -12.38
CA VAL A 40 -10.62 -5.08 -11.12
C VAL A 40 -10.20 -4.17 -9.97
N LEU A 41 -10.96 -4.17 -8.89
CA LEU A 41 -10.60 -3.56 -7.62
C LEU A 41 -10.60 -4.66 -6.54
N HIS A 42 -9.57 -4.72 -5.70
CA HIS A 42 -9.56 -5.70 -4.61
C HIS A 42 -10.42 -5.20 -3.44
N GLU A 43 -10.84 -6.10 -2.55
CA GLU A 43 -11.55 -5.71 -1.33
C GLU A 43 -10.72 -4.78 -0.44
N ARG A 44 -9.40 -5.02 -0.36
CA ARG A 44 -8.46 -4.17 0.36
C ARG A 44 -7.32 -3.74 -0.56
N ASN A 45 -7.11 -2.43 -0.69
CA ASN A 45 -6.11 -1.82 -1.56
C ASN A 45 -5.15 -0.96 -0.73
N PHE A 46 -3.90 -1.40 -0.61
CA PHE A 46 -2.86 -0.75 0.17
C PHE A 46 -2.00 0.13 -0.74
N LEU A 47 -2.05 1.45 -0.52
CA LEU A 47 -1.22 2.44 -1.18
C LEU A 47 0.04 2.62 -0.35
N VAL A 48 1.14 2.04 -0.81
CA VAL A 48 2.36 1.90 -0.02
C VAL A 48 3.46 2.79 -0.56
N THR A 49 4.01 3.64 0.30
CA THR A 49 5.17 4.49 -0.01
C THR A 49 6.35 4.08 0.84
N ILE A 50 7.51 3.91 0.20
CA ILE A 50 8.78 3.67 0.90
C ILE A 50 9.55 4.98 0.91
N LYS A 51 9.99 5.41 2.09
CA LYS A 51 10.80 6.63 2.26
C LYS A 51 12.12 6.31 2.93
N THR A 52 13.20 6.73 2.28
CA THR A 52 14.52 6.78 2.90
C THR A 52 14.64 8.09 3.68
N SER A 53 15.03 7.99 4.93
CA SER A 53 15.21 9.08 5.88
C SER A 53 16.69 9.44 5.96
N GLU A 54 17.00 10.70 6.26
CA GLU A 54 18.38 11.20 6.37
C GLU A 54 19.10 10.81 7.69
N ILE A 55 18.48 9.93 8.48
CA ILE A 55 19.06 9.33 9.68
C ILE A 55 19.55 7.90 9.37
N PRO A 56 20.59 7.40 10.07
CA PRO A 56 21.19 6.11 9.73
C PRO A 56 20.22 4.94 9.92
N TYR A 57 19.41 4.97 10.99
CA TYR A 57 18.42 3.95 11.34
C TYR A 57 17.16 4.63 11.84
N VAL A 58 15.99 4.13 11.43
CA VAL A 58 14.68 4.59 11.91
C VAL A 58 14.24 3.75 13.10
N ASP A 59 13.72 4.42 14.13
CA ASP A 59 13.09 3.75 15.28
C ASP A 59 11.88 2.93 14.81
N GLU A 60 11.73 1.71 15.33
CA GLU A 60 10.63 0.80 14.98
C GLU A 60 9.26 1.45 15.16
N ALA A 61 9.07 2.26 16.21
CA ALA A 61 7.82 2.97 16.45
C ALA A 61 7.49 4.05 15.40
N LYS A 62 8.50 4.50 14.63
CA LYS A 62 8.37 5.49 13.54
C LYS A 62 8.48 4.87 12.16
N ARG A 63 8.78 3.57 12.08
CA ARG A 63 8.97 2.86 10.80
C ARG A 63 7.70 2.85 9.97
N ILE A 64 6.54 2.74 10.61
CA ILE A 64 5.27 2.56 9.92
C ILE A 64 4.32 3.67 10.32
N VAL A 65 3.80 4.36 9.31
CA VAL A 65 2.68 5.28 9.44
C VAL A 65 1.56 4.75 8.56
N SER A 66 0.44 4.39 9.17
CA SER A 66 -0.72 3.83 8.46
C SER A 66 -1.98 4.63 8.73
N GLU A 67 -2.81 4.75 7.70
CA GLU A 67 -4.08 5.47 7.72
C GLU A 67 -5.13 4.60 7.02
N VAL A 68 -6.27 4.37 7.68
CA VAL A 68 -7.45 3.75 7.06
C VAL A 68 -8.16 4.82 6.26
N LEU A 69 -8.36 4.57 4.98
CA LEU A 69 -9.15 5.41 4.09
C LEU A 69 -10.53 4.78 3.88
N GLU A 70 -11.35 5.41 3.04
CA GLU A 70 -12.66 4.89 2.68
C GLU A 70 -12.55 3.72 1.70
N ASN A 71 -13.63 2.93 1.58
CA ASN A 71 -13.85 1.96 0.51
C ASN A 71 -12.79 0.84 0.40
N GLY A 72 -12.23 0.43 1.54
CA GLY A 72 -11.20 -0.61 1.59
C GLY A 72 -9.83 -0.13 1.13
N PHE A 73 -9.60 1.18 1.06
CA PHE A 73 -8.29 1.74 0.81
C PHE A 73 -7.53 1.98 2.12
N PHE A 74 -6.23 1.79 2.06
CA PHE A 74 -5.32 2.04 3.17
C PHE A 74 -4.11 2.77 2.62
N ARG A 75 -3.59 3.73 3.38
CA ARG A 75 -2.32 4.39 3.06
C ARG A 75 -1.28 3.97 4.08
N ILE A 76 -0.14 3.51 3.60
CA ILE A 76 0.97 3.06 4.42
C ILE A 76 2.23 3.76 3.94
N THR A 77 2.95 4.41 4.86
CA THR A 77 4.30 4.91 4.62
C THR A 77 5.27 4.09 5.47
N ILE A 78 6.28 3.52 4.83
CA ILE A 78 7.34 2.74 5.46
C ILE A 78 8.63 3.56 5.39
N HIS A 79 9.22 3.83 6.55
CA HIS A 79 10.42 4.63 6.70
C HIS A 79 11.63 3.73 6.95
N TYR A 80 12.68 3.93 6.17
CA TYR A 80 14.01 3.33 6.38
C TYR A 80 15.04 4.44 6.53
N GLY A 81 16.06 4.22 7.32
CA GLY A 81 17.25 5.05 7.40
C GLY A 81 18.21 4.76 6.25
N PHE A 82 19.13 5.67 5.98
CA PHE A 82 20.04 5.53 4.84
C PHE A 82 21.07 4.39 4.98
N LYS A 83 21.22 3.79 6.17
CA LYS A 83 22.04 2.59 6.39
C LYS A 83 21.22 1.30 6.52
N GLU A 84 19.90 1.37 6.37
CA GLU A 84 19.04 0.19 6.43
C GLU A 84 18.85 -0.41 5.03
N GLU A 85 18.81 -1.74 4.96
CA GLU A 85 18.39 -2.46 3.75
C GLU A 85 16.86 -2.66 3.81
N PRO A 86 16.08 -2.09 2.87
CA PRO A 86 14.63 -2.19 2.91
C PRO A 86 14.10 -3.62 2.73
N ASP A 87 13.43 -4.17 3.75
CA ASP A 87 12.65 -5.41 3.66
C ASP A 87 11.15 -5.08 3.60
N VAL A 88 10.66 -4.83 2.39
CA VAL A 88 9.28 -4.43 2.15
C VAL A 88 8.27 -5.51 2.58
N PRO A 89 8.44 -6.81 2.23
CA PRO A 89 7.55 -7.85 2.71
C PRO A 89 7.47 -7.90 4.25
N HIS A 90 8.61 -7.82 4.94
CA HIS A 90 8.62 -7.83 6.41
C HIS A 90 7.91 -6.61 6.99
N SER A 91 8.18 -5.43 6.46
CA SER A 91 7.54 -4.19 6.94
C SER A 91 6.04 -4.14 6.65
N LEU A 92 5.58 -4.78 5.56
CA LEU A 92 4.15 -4.92 5.30
C LEU A 92 3.46 -5.84 6.31
N LYS A 93 4.11 -6.93 6.74
CA LYS A 93 3.60 -7.78 7.83
C LYS A 93 3.37 -6.97 9.10
N GLN A 94 4.35 -6.14 9.46
CA GLN A 94 4.24 -5.25 10.61
C GLN A 94 3.09 -4.26 10.43
N ALA A 95 2.93 -3.66 9.23
CA ALA A 95 1.87 -2.71 8.95
C ALA A 95 0.47 -3.35 9.07
N PHE A 96 0.30 -4.57 8.56
CA PHE A 96 -0.97 -5.30 8.70
C PHE A 96 -1.28 -5.65 10.15
N SER A 97 -0.26 -5.99 10.95
CA SER A 97 -0.44 -6.20 12.39
C SER A 97 -0.86 -4.93 13.12
N VAL A 98 -0.31 -3.77 12.76
CA VAL A 98 -0.70 -2.47 13.34
C VAL A 98 -2.15 -2.10 13.01
N LEU A 99 -2.61 -2.48 11.81
CA LEU A 99 -3.98 -2.23 11.35
C LEU A 99 -4.98 -3.30 11.82
N ASP A 100 -4.55 -4.30 12.59
CA ASP A 100 -5.36 -5.48 12.99
C ASP A 100 -6.03 -6.18 11.80
N LEU A 101 -5.29 -6.30 10.69
CA LEU A 101 -5.77 -6.92 9.47
C LEU A 101 -5.20 -8.32 9.32
N GLU A 102 -6.07 -9.31 9.19
CA GLU A 102 -5.68 -10.62 8.67
C GLU A 102 -5.17 -10.48 7.23
N TYR A 103 -4.03 -11.11 6.96
CA TYR A 103 -3.42 -11.15 5.64
C TYR A 103 -2.88 -12.54 5.35
N ASP A 104 -2.96 -12.93 4.09
CA ASP A 104 -2.23 -14.06 3.54
C ASP A 104 -1.33 -13.55 2.43
N LEU A 105 -0.01 -13.61 2.64
CA LEU A 105 0.98 -13.17 1.67
C LEU A 105 0.85 -13.88 0.32
N MET A 106 0.41 -15.13 0.29
CA MET A 106 0.22 -15.86 -0.98
C MET A 106 -0.95 -15.32 -1.80
N ASN A 107 -1.85 -14.56 -1.17
CA ASN A 107 -3.03 -13.96 -1.78
C ASN A 107 -2.92 -12.42 -1.91
N ILE A 108 -1.70 -11.86 -1.83
CA ILE A 108 -1.45 -10.44 -2.08
C ILE A 108 -0.93 -10.24 -3.51
N SER A 109 -1.65 -9.44 -4.29
CA SER A 109 -1.18 -8.97 -5.59
C SER A 109 -0.31 -7.73 -5.42
N PHE A 110 0.94 -7.77 -5.90
CA PHE A 110 1.85 -6.63 -5.86
C PHE A 110 1.92 -5.92 -7.21
N PHE A 111 1.66 -4.62 -7.20
CA PHE A 111 1.68 -3.76 -8.37
C PHE A 111 2.73 -2.67 -8.22
N VAL A 112 3.65 -2.63 -9.18
CA VAL A 112 4.73 -1.64 -9.24
C VAL A 112 4.66 -0.94 -10.59
N SER A 113 4.63 0.39 -10.59
CA SER A 113 4.80 1.18 -11.80
C SER A 113 6.25 1.67 -11.90
N ARG A 114 6.84 1.56 -13.10
CA ARG A 114 8.08 2.25 -13.45
C ARG A 114 7.83 3.73 -13.72
#